data_AF-A0A537GBN0-F1
#
_entry.id   AF-A0A537GBN0-F1
#
_cell.length_a   1.000
_cell.length_b   1.000
_cell.length_c   1.000
_cell.angle_alpha   90.00
_cell.angle_beta   90.00
_cell.angle_gamma   90.00
#
_symmetry.space_group_name_H-M   'P 1'
#
loop_
_entity.id
_entity.type
_entity.pdbx_description
1 polymer ?
#
loop_
_entity_poly.entity_id
_entity_poly.type
_entity_poly.pdbx_seq_one_letter_code
_entity_poly.pdbx_strand_id
1 'polypeptide(L)'
;MLRAIEKGPEEQAGRIARTVLTPTLLVSGLVGVWIAANDGWLWAVAPSHAYGLLAFAALDVILALVVIVVPRLAYVGALLVSTTQVAAMAGDALTFTPTGTMQAAFRAYLLGDTAFVALLGIQLAVGVIAAAEIAMPHGVRHRAHFEQPKHLKSLR
;
A
#
# COMPACT_ATOMS: atom_id res chain seq x y z
N MET A 1 -3.73 14.44 39.06
CA MET A 1 -3.28 15.31 37.96
C MET A 1 -3.01 14.42 36.74
N LEU A 2 -4.05 14.04 35.99
CA LEU A 2 -3.92 13.26 34.76
C LEU A 2 -3.44 14.19 33.65
N ARG A 3 -2.18 14.08 33.22
CA ARG A 3 -1.74 14.64 31.95
C ARG A 3 -2.35 13.77 30.85
N ALA A 4 -3.49 14.21 30.31
CA ALA A 4 -3.90 13.82 28.97
C ALA A 4 -2.80 14.32 28.03
N ILE A 5 -1.94 13.40 27.59
CA ILE A 5 -0.99 13.69 26.52
C ILE A 5 -1.85 13.79 25.27
N GLU A 6 -2.25 15.01 24.90
CA GLU A 6 -2.80 15.29 23.58
C GLU A 6 -1.76 14.85 22.55
N LYS A 7 -2.03 13.71 21.91
CA LYS A 7 -1.21 13.24 20.80
C LYS A 7 -1.45 14.21 19.64
N GLY A 8 -0.36 14.73 19.08
CA GLY A 8 -0.46 15.67 17.97
C GLY A 8 -1.23 15.05 16.79
N PRO A 9 -1.90 15.86 15.96
CA PRO A 9 -2.68 15.39 14.80
C PRO A 9 -1.89 14.44 13.89
N GLU A 10 -0.57 14.66 13.76
CA GLU A 10 0.35 13.85 12.96
C GLU A 10 0.56 12.43 13.52
N GLU A 11 0.70 12.27 14.84
CA GLU A 11 0.89 10.96 15.46
C GLU A 11 -0.40 10.13 15.39
N GLN A 12 -1.55 10.81 15.37
CA GLN A 12 -2.85 10.20 15.22
C GLN A 12 -3.12 9.79 13.77
N ALA A 13 -2.80 10.65 12.79
CA ALA A 13 -2.92 10.36 11.36
C ALA A 13 -2.09 9.12 10.96
N GLY A 14 -0.79 9.09 11.30
CA GLY A 14 0.07 7.95 10.97
C GLY A 14 -0.36 6.65 11.65
N ARG A 15 -0.99 6.71 12.82
CA ARG A 15 -1.58 5.53 13.48
C ARG A 15 -2.81 5.04 12.74
N ILE A 16 -3.70 5.95 12.31
CA ILE A 16 -4.89 5.62 11.52
C ILE A 16 -4.47 5.01 10.18
N ALA A 17 -3.54 5.64 9.47
CA ALA A 17 -3.03 5.13 8.20
C ALA A 17 -2.47 3.73 8.36
N ARG A 18 -1.64 3.48 9.37
CA ARG A 18 -1.15 2.13 9.70
C ARG A 18 -2.29 1.14 9.96
N THR A 19 -3.26 1.52 10.79
CA THR A 19 -4.41 0.67 11.15
C THR A 19 -5.30 0.35 9.95
N VAL A 20 -5.38 1.22 8.95
CA VAL A 20 -6.15 1.00 7.72
C VAL A 20 -5.33 0.24 6.68
N LEU A 21 -4.06 0.63 6.46
CA LEU A 21 -3.21 0.10 5.41
C LEU A 21 -2.84 -1.37 5.63
N THR A 22 -2.53 -1.76 6.87
CA THR A 22 -2.22 -3.16 7.20
C THR A 22 -3.35 -4.14 6.84
N PRO A 23 -4.60 -3.99 7.34
CA PRO A 23 -5.67 -4.91 6.97
C PRO A 23 -6.03 -4.80 5.49
N THR A 24 -5.94 -3.61 4.88
CA THR A 24 -6.21 -3.43 3.44
C THR A 24 -5.26 -4.27 2.58
N LEU A 25 -3.96 -4.23 2.88
CA LEU A 25 -2.94 -5.03 2.21
C LEU A 25 -3.11 -6.53 2.47
N LEU A 26 -3.45 -6.94 3.70
CA LEU A 26 -3.71 -8.35 4.01
C LEU A 26 -4.92 -8.89 3.24
N VAL A 27 -6.02 -8.13 3.19
CA VAL A 27 -7.22 -8.50 2.42
C VAL A 27 -6.88 -8.58 0.93
N SER A 28 -6.12 -7.62 0.40
CA SER A 28 -5.63 -7.66 -0.98
C SER A 28 -4.86 -8.95 -1.28
N GLY A 29 -3.88 -9.29 -0.43
CA GLY A 29 -3.11 -10.52 -0.58
C GLY A 29 -3.98 -11.78 -0.55
N LEU A 30 -4.94 -11.85 0.36
CA LEU A 30 -5.87 -12.98 0.45
C LEU A 30 -6.76 -13.10 -0.80
N VAL A 31 -7.27 -11.98 -1.32
CA VAL A 31 -8.08 -11.98 -2.55
C VAL A 31 -7.24 -12.41 -3.75
N GLY A 32 -6.01 -11.92 -3.88
CA GLY A 32 -5.10 -12.34 -4.96
C GLY A 32 -4.79 -13.84 -4.93
N VAL A 33 -4.53 -14.40 -3.73
CA VAL A 33 -4.36 -15.85 -3.56
C VAL A 33 -5.66 -16.61 -3.87
N TRP A 34 -6.81 -16.09 -3.46
CA TRP A 34 -8.11 -16.71 -3.70
C TRP A 34 -8.41 -16.83 -5.21
N ILE A 35 -8.19 -15.76 -5.98
CA ILE A 35 -8.36 -15.79 -7.44
C ILE A 35 -7.42 -16.85 -8.05
N ALA A 36 -6.13 -16.79 -7.69
CA ALA A 36 -5.16 -17.76 -8.20
C ALA A 36 -5.51 -19.21 -7.79
N ALA A 37 -6.09 -19.46 -6.62
CA ALA A 37 -6.43 -20.81 -6.19
C ALA A 37 -7.70 -21.36 -6.88
N ASN A 38 -8.65 -20.50 -7.25
CA ASN A 38 -9.97 -20.91 -7.70
C ASN A 38 -10.19 -20.74 -9.20
N ASP A 39 -9.37 -19.96 -9.89
CA ASP A 39 -9.55 -19.68 -11.31
C ASP A 39 -8.69 -20.59 -12.21
N GLY A 40 -9.19 -21.80 -12.45
CA GLY A 40 -8.54 -22.75 -13.34
C GLY A 40 -8.45 -22.29 -14.80
N TRP A 41 -9.36 -21.41 -15.25
CA TRP A 41 -9.32 -20.88 -16.61
C TRP A 41 -8.16 -19.89 -16.77
N LEU A 42 -7.93 -19.03 -15.78
CA LEU A 42 -6.79 -18.12 -15.74
C LEU A 42 -5.46 -18.86 -15.86
N TRP A 43 -5.31 -19.99 -15.16
CA TRP A 43 -4.13 -20.83 -15.27
C TRP A 43 -3.95 -21.48 -16.64
N ALA A 44 -5.04 -21.84 -17.31
CA ALA A 44 -4.97 -22.47 -18.62
C ALA A 44 -4.64 -21.46 -19.73
N VAL A 45 -5.20 -20.25 -19.64
CA VAL A 45 -5.14 -19.26 -20.72
C VAL A 45 -4.04 -18.22 -20.51
N ALA A 46 -3.76 -17.84 -19.26
CA ALA A 46 -2.76 -16.83 -18.92
C ALA A 46 -1.92 -17.21 -17.67
N PRO A 47 -1.13 -18.30 -17.69
CA PRO A 47 -0.35 -18.74 -16.53
C PRO A 47 0.59 -17.65 -15.99
N SER A 48 1.21 -16.86 -16.88
CA SER A 48 2.09 -15.75 -16.48
C SER A 48 1.35 -14.69 -15.66
N HIS A 49 0.07 -14.45 -15.98
CA HIS A 49 -0.78 -13.52 -15.24
C HIS A 49 -1.13 -14.09 -13.85
N ALA A 50 -1.45 -15.38 -13.75
CA ALA A 50 -1.70 -16.04 -12.47
C ALA A 50 -0.46 -16.00 -11.55
N TYR A 51 0.76 -16.22 -12.08
CA TYR A 51 1.99 -16.05 -11.32
C TYR A 51 2.24 -14.60 -10.90
N GLY A 52 1.97 -13.63 -11.77
CA GLY A 52 2.05 -12.20 -11.46
C GLY A 52 1.13 -11.82 -10.30
N LEU A 53 -0.11 -12.32 -10.33
CA LEU A 53 -1.09 -12.11 -9.26
C LEU A 53 -0.62 -12.68 -7.93
N LEU A 54 -0.05 -13.90 -7.91
CA LEU A 54 0.53 -14.50 -6.71
C LEU A 54 1.71 -13.69 -6.17
N ALA A 55 2.59 -13.18 -7.06
CA ALA A 55 3.71 -12.35 -6.65
C ALA A 55 3.23 -11.04 -6.01
N PHE A 56 2.20 -10.40 -6.59
CA PHE A 56 1.58 -9.20 -6.02
C PHE A 56 0.89 -9.48 -4.69
N ALA A 57 0.18 -10.59 -4.57
CA ALA A 57 -0.42 -11.00 -3.31
C ALA A 57 0.62 -11.21 -2.20
N ALA A 58 1.77 -11.83 -2.53
CA ALA A 58 2.86 -12.00 -1.59
C ALA A 58 3.48 -10.65 -1.18
N LEU A 59 3.67 -9.74 -2.14
CA LEU A 59 4.17 -8.39 -1.87
C LEU A 59 3.23 -7.62 -0.93
N ASP A 60 1.92 -7.70 -1.12
CA ASP A 60 0.95 -7.04 -0.25
C ASP A 60 1.05 -7.56 1.20
N VAL A 61 1.16 -8.88 1.39
CA VAL A 61 1.34 -9.48 2.72
C VAL A 61 2.67 -9.03 3.35
N ILE A 62 3.77 -9.06 2.60
CA ILE A 62 5.08 -8.61 3.08
C ILE A 62 5.00 -7.15 3.51
N LEU A 63 4.39 -6.31 2.67
CA LEU A 63 4.27 -4.90 2.91
C LEU A 63 3.38 -4.61 4.13
N ALA A 64 2.31 -5.37 4.34
CA ALA A 64 1.49 -5.28 5.55
C ALA A 64 2.31 -5.51 6.83
N LEU A 65 3.25 -6.47 6.81
CA LEU A 65 4.19 -6.71 7.90
C LEU A 65 5.20 -5.56 8.04
N VAL A 66 5.73 -5.04 6.94
CA VAL A 66 6.68 -3.91 6.96
C VAL A 66 6.02 -2.63 7.50
N VAL A 67 4.74 -2.38 7.18
CA VAL A 67 3.95 -1.27 7.75
C VAL A 67 3.90 -1.33 9.28
N ILE A 68 3.92 -2.53 9.87
CA ILE A 68 3.93 -2.72 11.32
C ILE A 68 5.31 -2.39 11.92
N VAL A 69 6.40 -2.77 11.24
CA VAL A 69 7.77 -2.66 11.77
C VAL A 69 8.39 -1.29 11.48
N VAL A 70 8.29 -0.82 10.23
CA VAL A 70 8.94 0.42 9.75
C VAL A 70 7.97 1.23 8.87
N PRO A 71 6.97 1.92 9.46
CA PRO A 71 5.89 2.57 8.72
C PRO A 71 6.35 3.54 7.63
N ARG A 72 7.38 4.36 7.90
CA ARG A 72 7.88 5.35 6.94
C ARG A 72 8.41 4.74 5.65
N LEU A 73 9.20 3.66 5.73
CA LEU A 73 9.67 2.95 4.54
C LEU A 73 8.53 2.21 3.86
N ALA A 74 7.61 1.68 4.67
CA ALA A 74 6.46 0.96 4.18
C ALA A 74 5.53 1.83 3.33
N TYR A 75 5.36 3.12 3.62
CA TYR A 75 4.53 4.01 2.79
C TYR A 75 5.15 4.25 1.41
N VAL A 76 6.46 4.45 1.33
CA VAL A 76 7.15 4.56 0.03
C VAL A 76 7.05 3.25 -0.75
N GLY A 77 7.27 2.12 -0.06
CA GLY A 77 7.08 0.79 -0.65
C GLY A 77 5.64 0.56 -1.12
N ALA A 78 4.65 0.97 -0.33
CA ALA A 78 3.24 0.85 -0.65
C ALA A 78 2.86 1.62 -1.89
N LEU A 79 3.32 2.87 -1.99
CA LEU A 79 3.06 3.70 -3.15
C LEU A 79 3.68 3.08 -4.42
N LEU A 80 4.93 2.61 -4.34
CA LEU A 80 5.63 2.00 -5.49
C LEU A 80 4.97 0.69 -5.93
N VAL A 81 4.70 -0.20 -4.97
CA VAL A 81 4.08 -1.50 -5.23
C VAL A 81 2.67 -1.30 -5.77
N SER A 82 1.83 -0.48 -5.14
CA SER A 82 0.45 -0.29 -5.58
C SER A 82 0.38 0.37 -6.96
N THR A 83 1.27 1.33 -7.26
CA THR A 83 1.34 1.95 -8.60
C THR A 83 1.75 0.91 -9.66
N THR A 84 2.71 0.06 -9.34
CA THR A 84 3.16 -1.03 -10.24
C THR A 84 2.03 -2.02 -10.49
N GLN A 85 1.30 -2.40 -9.44
CA GLN A 85 0.15 -3.31 -9.53
C GLN A 85 -1.00 -2.71 -10.36
N VAL A 86 -1.34 -1.44 -10.15
CA VAL A 86 -2.34 -0.72 -10.97
C VAL A 86 -1.91 -0.70 -12.43
N ALA A 87 -0.65 -0.37 -12.71
CA ALA A 87 -0.13 -0.35 -14.08
C ALA A 87 -0.18 -1.73 -14.74
N ALA A 88 0.18 -2.79 -14.01
CA ALA A 88 0.11 -4.16 -14.49
C ALA A 88 -1.34 -4.57 -14.80
N MET A 89 -2.27 -4.38 -13.84
CA MET A 89 -3.69 -4.70 -14.02
C MET A 89 -4.34 -3.90 -15.16
N ALA A 90 -4.00 -2.62 -15.30
CA ALA A 90 -4.46 -1.80 -16.43
C ALA A 90 -3.87 -2.29 -17.76
N GLY A 91 -2.58 -2.64 -17.78
CA GLY A 91 -1.93 -3.24 -18.95
C GLY A 91 -2.59 -4.55 -19.38
N ASP A 92 -2.97 -5.38 -18.41
CA ASP A 92 -3.68 -6.64 -18.65
C ASP A 92 -5.07 -6.39 -19.24
N ALA A 93 -5.81 -5.42 -18.70
CA ALA A 93 -7.14 -5.08 -19.19
C ALA A 93 -7.15 -4.35 -20.55
N LEU A 94 -6.08 -3.64 -20.91
CA LEU A 94 -6.06 -2.77 -22.10
C LEU A 94 -5.22 -3.32 -23.25
N THR A 95 -4.14 -4.04 -22.97
CA THR A 95 -3.11 -4.37 -23.98
C THR A 95 -2.74 -5.84 -24.05
N PHE A 96 -2.95 -6.61 -22.97
CA PHE A 96 -2.55 -8.01 -22.96
C PHE A 96 -3.50 -8.89 -23.77
N THR A 97 -2.93 -9.81 -24.55
CA THR A 97 -3.67 -10.81 -25.32
C THR A 97 -3.09 -12.19 -25.04
N PRO A 98 -3.80 -13.07 -24.34
CA PRO A 98 -3.34 -14.43 -24.10
C PRO A 98 -3.32 -15.23 -25.41
N THR A 99 -2.33 -16.11 -25.56
CA THR A 99 -2.23 -17.00 -26.72
C THR A 99 -3.48 -17.86 -26.84
N GLY A 100 -4.06 -17.93 -28.05
CA GLY A 100 -5.26 -18.73 -28.31
C GLY A 100 -6.58 -18.11 -27.81
N THR A 101 -6.57 -16.87 -27.33
CA THR A 101 -7.78 -16.14 -26.91
C THR A 101 -7.84 -14.76 -27.55
N MET A 102 -9.04 -14.25 -27.84
CA MET A 102 -9.21 -12.88 -28.33
C MET A 102 -9.01 -11.87 -27.18
N GLN A 103 -8.29 -10.77 -27.46
CA GLN A 103 -8.05 -9.71 -26.49
C GLN A 103 -9.33 -9.21 -25.81
N ALA A 104 -10.39 -8.97 -26.60
CA ALA A 104 -11.67 -8.49 -26.09
C ALA A 104 -12.33 -9.49 -25.13
N ALA A 105 -12.18 -10.79 -25.37
CA ALA A 105 -12.72 -11.84 -24.50
C ALA A 105 -11.97 -11.89 -23.16
N PHE A 106 -10.64 -11.80 -23.20
CA PHE A 106 -9.82 -11.74 -21.97
C PHE A 106 -10.10 -10.48 -21.14
N ARG A 107 -10.22 -9.32 -21.81
CA ARG A 107 -10.61 -8.06 -21.15
C ARG A 107 -12.00 -8.16 -20.52
N ALA A 108 -12.98 -8.70 -21.24
CA ALA A 108 -14.34 -8.85 -20.72
C ALA A 108 -14.38 -9.80 -19.52
N TYR A 109 -13.57 -10.86 -19.54
CA TYR A 109 -13.36 -11.76 -18.42
C TYR A 109 -12.77 -11.02 -17.21
N LEU A 110 -11.65 -10.29 -17.37
CA LEU A 110 -11.02 -9.57 -16.26
C LEU A 110 -11.92 -8.50 -15.65
N LEU A 111 -12.58 -7.70 -16.50
CA LEU A 111 -13.47 -6.63 -16.02
C LEU A 111 -14.82 -7.15 -15.52
N GLY A 112 -15.20 -8.39 -15.90
CA GLY A 112 -16.35 -9.10 -15.38
C GLY A 112 -16.08 -9.79 -14.04
N ASP A 113 -14.81 -10.05 -13.70
CA ASP A 113 -14.42 -10.60 -12.41
C ASP A 113 -14.43 -9.51 -11.33
N THR A 114 -15.41 -9.60 -10.44
CA THR A 114 -15.55 -8.69 -9.30
C THR A 114 -14.33 -8.70 -8.38
N ALA A 115 -13.61 -9.83 -8.27
CA ALA A 115 -12.45 -9.94 -7.41
C ALA A 115 -11.26 -9.17 -8.01
N PHE A 116 -11.02 -9.30 -9.32
CA PHE A 116 -10.05 -8.49 -10.05
C PHE A 116 -10.34 -6.98 -9.95
N VAL A 117 -11.59 -6.57 -10.18
CA VAL A 117 -11.98 -5.15 -10.07
C VAL A 117 -11.82 -4.64 -8.63
N ALA A 118 -12.13 -5.44 -7.63
CA ALA A 118 -11.92 -5.10 -6.23
C ALA A 118 -10.43 -4.92 -5.90
N LEU A 119 -9.56 -5.81 -6.39
CA LEU A 119 -8.10 -5.66 -6.24
C LEU A 119 -7.58 -4.36 -6.85
N LEU A 120 -8.03 -4.02 -8.07
CA LEU A 120 -7.67 -2.75 -8.69
C LEU A 120 -8.09 -1.55 -7.82
N GLY A 121 -9.32 -1.57 -7.29
CA GLY A 121 -9.81 -0.56 -6.38
C GLY A 121 -9.00 -0.45 -5.09
N ILE A 122 -8.62 -1.59 -4.50
CA ILE A 122 -7.79 -1.65 -3.29
C ILE A 122 -6.41 -1.03 -3.54
N GLN A 123 -5.76 -1.35 -4.66
CA GLN A 123 -4.43 -0.80 -4.96
C GLN A 123 -4.45 0.71 -5.22
N LEU A 124 -5.52 1.24 -5.82
CA LEU A 124 -5.74 2.67 -5.91
C LEU A 124 -5.87 3.31 -4.52
N ALA A 125 -6.66 2.71 -3.62
CA ALA A 125 -6.83 3.20 -2.26
C ALA A 125 -5.51 3.17 -1.45
N VAL A 126 -4.74 2.07 -1.55
CA VAL A 126 -3.41 1.94 -0.94
C VAL A 126 -2.49 3.05 -1.44
N GLY A 127 -2.45 3.29 -2.76
CA GLY A 127 -1.63 4.35 -3.35
C GLY A 127 -2.00 5.74 -2.84
N VAL A 128 -3.31 6.05 -2.76
CA VAL A 128 -3.79 7.34 -2.25
C VAL A 128 -3.40 7.54 -0.78
N ILE A 129 -3.62 6.53 0.07
CA ILE A 129 -3.26 6.60 1.50
C ILE A 129 -1.75 6.79 1.67
N ALA A 130 -0.95 6.00 0.94
CA ALA A 130 0.50 6.08 0.99
C ALA A 130 1.03 7.44 0.52
N ALA A 131 0.49 7.97 -0.58
CA ALA A 131 0.86 9.27 -1.10
C ALA A 131 0.50 10.40 -0.12
N ALA A 132 -0.68 10.33 0.51
CA ALA A 132 -1.10 11.30 1.52
C ALA A 132 -0.12 11.34 2.70
N GLU A 133 0.26 10.18 3.24
CA GLU A 133 1.22 10.08 4.34
C GLU A 133 2.62 10.60 3.97
N ILE A 134 3.07 10.38 2.74
CA ILE A 134 4.35 10.91 2.26
C ILE A 134 4.31 12.43 2.10
N ALA A 135 3.20 12.96 1.58
CA ALA A 135 3.02 14.39 1.32
C ALA A 135 2.83 15.24 2.58
N MET A 136 2.44 14.62 3.71
CA MET A 136 2.35 15.34 4.97
C MET A 136 3.74 15.87 5.38
N PRO A 137 3.87 17.18 5.67
CA PRO A 137 5.14 17.78 6.05
C PRO A 137 5.57 17.23 7.39
N HIS A 138 6.51 16.28 7.36
CA HIS A 138 7.15 15.79 8.56
C HIS A 138 8.04 16.91 9.09
N GLY A 139 7.53 17.68 10.07
CA GLY A 139 8.24 18.79 10.68
C GLY A 139 9.69 18.40 10.99
N VAL A 140 10.62 19.07 10.30
CA VAL A 140 12.06 18.96 10.54
C VAL A 140 12.31 19.33 11.99
N ARG A 141 12.44 18.33 12.86
CA ARG A 141 12.92 18.48 14.23
C ARG A 141 14.42 18.79 14.23
N HIS A 142 14.83 19.86 13.56
CA HIS A 142 15.98 20.62 14.03
C HIS A 142 15.49 21.55 15.14
N ARG A 143 15.18 20.94 16.30
CA ARG A 143 15.16 21.68 17.55
C ARG A 143 16.62 22.03 17.82
N ALA A 144 17.08 23.14 17.23
CA ALA A 144 18.31 23.78 17.62
C ALA A 144 18.20 23.98 19.14
N HIS A 145 18.96 23.16 19.87
CA HIS A 145 19.10 23.28 21.30
C HIS A 145 19.98 24.51 21.54
N PHE A 146 19.40 25.70 21.36
CA PHE A 146 19.95 26.89 21.98
C PHE A 146 19.66 26.74 23.47
N GLU A 147 20.55 26.04 24.17
CA GLU A 147 20.66 26.20 25.60
C GLU A 147 20.87 27.69 25.86
N GLN A 148 19.93 28.26 26.60
CA GLN A 148 20.04 29.57 27.21
C GLN A 148 21.40 29.69 27.92
N PRO A 149 22.15 30.78 27.73
CA PRO A 149 23.35 31.01 28.51
C PRO A 149 22.95 31.06 29.99
N LYS A 150 23.49 30.11 30.78
CA LYS A 150 23.37 30.10 32.23
C LYS A 150 23.75 31.49 32.76
N HIS A 151 22.77 32.14 33.35
CA HIS A 151 22.93 33.41 34.05
C HIS A 151 24.06 33.25 35.08
N LEU A 152 25.18 33.94 34.84
CA LEU A 152 26.26 34.12 35.79
C LEU A 152 25.69 34.71 37.08
N LYS A 153 25.61 33.89 38.15
CA LYS A 153 25.51 34.41 39.50
C LYS A 153 26.91 34.93 39.88
N SER A 154 27.10 36.23 39.67
CA SER A 154 28.05 37.00 40.46
C SER A 154 27.41 37.36 41.80
N LEU A 155 28.28 37.65 42.79
CA LEU A 155 28.02 38.14 44.15
C LEU A 155 27.69 37.02 45.16
N ARG A 156 28.39 36.88 46.29
CA ARG A 156 29.49 37.65 46.90
C ARG A 156 30.05 36.78 48.04
#